data_AF-A0A4T0VN64-F1
#
_entry.id   AF-A0A4T0VN64-F1
#
_cell.length_a   1.000
_cell.length_b   1.000
_cell.length_c   1.000
_cell.angle_alpha   90.00
_cell.angle_beta   90.00
_cell.angle_gamma   90.00
#
_symmetry.space_group_name_H-M   'P 1'
#
loop_
_entity.id
_entity.type
_entity.pdbx_description
1 polymer ?
#
loop_
_entity_poly.entity_id
_entity_poly.type
_entity_poly.pdbx_seq_one_letter_code
_entity_poly.pdbx_strand_id
1 'polypeptide(L)'
;MWLAFDVIADLSFGEELGTIEIGEGNYWMHMLANSGFQIALGYVVRRRWKAFQDLVRYCLVNEKSKRMRNKYLANARQAASQRLQRGADVDRFDFFSHLLREKAPEANIEFFASQGSTLVAAGTETTSTFMSALTYHLLQQPDCLKHLQDELRCTFRQHSEIDGLVQEPMLLENGFRKGRL
;
A
#
# COMPACT_ATOMS: atom_id res chain seq x y z
N MET A 1 9.89 -3.57 -0.24
CA MET A 1 8.91 -2.63 -0.82
C MET A 1 8.12 -3.24 -1.97
N TRP A 2 8.72 -4.06 -2.85
CA TRP A 2 8.04 -4.73 -3.98
C TRP A 2 6.78 -5.50 -3.55
N LEU A 3 6.91 -6.42 -2.59
CA LEU A 3 5.79 -7.23 -2.11
C LEU A 3 4.59 -6.39 -1.62
N ALA A 4 4.84 -5.41 -0.76
CA ALA A 4 3.77 -4.55 -0.26
C ALA A 4 3.13 -3.72 -1.38
N PHE A 5 3.92 -3.29 -2.37
CA PHE A 5 3.41 -2.53 -3.51
C PHE A 5 2.50 -3.38 -4.38
N ASP A 6 2.94 -4.58 -4.78
CA ASP A 6 2.15 -5.49 -5.61
C ASP A 6 0.83 -5.87 -4.93
N VAL A 7 0.88 -6.26 -3.65
CA VAL A 7 -0.33 -6.63 -2.89
C VAL A 7 -1.31 -5.46 -2.77
N ILE A 8 -0.85 -4.27 -2.41
CA ILE A 8 -1.77 -3.12 -2.22
C ILE A 8 -2.27 -2.59 -3.56
N ALA A 9 -1.45 -2.58 -4.61
CA ALA A 9 -1.87 -2.17 -5.94
C ALA A 9 -2.93 -3.12 -6.51
N ASP A 10 -2.74 -4.43 -6.32
CA ASP A 10 -3.72 -5.45 -6.66
C ASP A 10 -5.03 -5.26 -5.87
N LEU A 11 -4.97 -5.08 -4.55
CA LEU A 11 -6.17 -4.79 -3.75
C LEU A 11 -6.85 -3.45 -4.08
N SER A 12 -6.13 -2.49 -4.67
CA SER A 12 -6.66 -1.15 -4.99
C SER A 12 -7.19 -1.04 -6.42
N PHE A 13 -6.59 -1.75 -7.38
CA PHE A 13 -6.89 -1.63 -8.81
C PHE A 13 -7.20 -2.97 -9.49
N GLY A 14 -7.13 -4.08 -8.75
CA GLY A 14 -7.27 -5.44 -9.28
C GLY A 14 -6.16 -5.83 -10.25
N GLU A 15 -5.03 -5.12 -10.27
CA GLU A 15 -3.95 -5.31 -11.24
C GLU A 15 -2.68 -5.79 -10.55
N GLU A 16 -2.19 -6.96 -10.98
CA GLU A 16 -0.87 -7.47 -10.60
C GLU A 16 0.19 -6.73 -11.41
N LEU A 17 1.00 -5.92 -10.73
CA LEU A 17 2.06 -5.13 -11.37
C LEU A 17 3.38 -5.90 -11.54
N GLY A 18 3.48 -7.10 -10.96
CA GLY A 18 4.58 -8.06 -11.18
C GLY A 18 5.95 -7.59 -10.71
N THR A 19 6.05 -6.61 -9.81
CA THR A 19 7.36 -6.07 -9.39
C THR A 19 8.22 -7.09 -8.65
N ILE A 20 7.61 -8.07 -7.98
CA ILE A 20 8.33 -9.20 -7.37
C ILE A 20 8.92 -10.13 -8.42
N GLU A 21 8.14 -10.55 -9.42
CA GLU A 21 8.55 -11.53 -10.43
C GLU A 21 9.69 -11.00 -11.31
N ILE A 22 9.58 -9.73 -11.69
CA ILE A 22 10.57 -9.03 -12.50
C ILE A 22 11.82 -8.70 -11.67
N GLY A 23 11.67 -8.57 -10.35
CA GLY A 23 12.75 -8.14 -9.46
C GLY A 23 13.17 -6.69 -9.68
N GLU A 24 12.32 -5.88 -10.34
CA GLU A 24 12.58 -4.48 -10.65
C GLU A 24 11.37 -3.62 -10.29
N GLY A 25 11.62 -2.48 -9.65
CA GLY A 25 10.58 -1.51 -9.33
C GLY A 25 10.13 -0.79 -10.59
N ASN A 26 8.81 -0.67 -10.79
CA ASN A 26 8.31 0.16 -11.87
C ASN A 26 8.49 1.67 -11.56
N TYR A 27 8.33 2.51 -12.58
CA TYR A 27 8.50 3.96 -12.43
C TYR A 27 7.57 4.56 -11.34
N TRP A 28 6.36 4.02 -11.18
CA TRP A 28 5.41 4.48 -10.17
C TRP A 28 5.91 4.22 -8.75
N MET A 29 6.50 3.06 -8.52
CA MET A 29 7.09 2.69 -7.26
C MET A 29 8.33 3.54 -6.94
N HIS A 30 9.22 3.76 -7.91
CA HIS A 30 10.36 4.67 -7.74
C HIS A 30 9.92 6.09 -7.39
N MET A 31 8.81 6.55 -8.00
CA MET A 31 8.21 7.82 -7.64
C MET A 31 7.70 7.85 -6.21
N LEU A 32 7.03 6.78 -5.76
CA LEU A 32 6.53 6.67 -4.40
C LEU A 32 7.67 6.70 -3.38
N ALA A 33 8.70 5.86 -3.57
CA ALA A 33 9.86 5.78 -2.69
C ALA A 33 10.61 7.11 -2.54
N ASN A 34 10.63 7.93 -3.60
CA ASN A 34 11.30 9.23 -3.59
C ASN A 34 10.38 10.42 -3.22
N SER A 35 9.11 10.16 -2.88
CA SER A 35 8.13 11.23 -2.63
C SER A 35 8.11 11.75 -1.19
N GLY A 36 8.72 11.04 -0.24
CA GLY A 36 8.65 11.36 1.20
C GLY A 36 9.05 12.80 1.54
N PHE A 37 10.14 13.30 0.96
CA PHE A 37 10.57 14.70 1.16
C PHE A 37 9.52 15.70 0.65
N GLN A 38 8.91 15.44 -0.50
CA GLN A 38 7.90 16.32 -1.09
C GLN A 38 6.62 16.33 -0.25
N ILE A 39 6.24 15.18 0.31
CA ILE A 39 5.09 15.04 1.21
C ILE A 39 5.34 15.83 2.50
N ALA A 40 6.50 15.64 3.14
CA ALA A 40 6.87 16.34 4.36
C ALA A 40 6.95 17.86 4.14
N LEU A 41 7.58 18.29 3.05
CA LEU A 41 7.65 19.70 2.66
C LEU A 41 6.24 20.28 2.41
N GLY A 42 5.39 19.57 1.68
CA GLY A 42 4.01 19.96 1.43
C GLY A 42 3.20 20.14 2.72
N TYR A 43 3.38 19.23 3.68
CA TYR A 43 2.73 19.29 4.99
C TYR A 43 3.14 20.54 5.78
N VAL A 44 4.43 20.89 5.80
CA VAL A 44 4.94 22.09 6.49
C VAL A 44 4.48 23.37 5.79
N VAL A 45 4.59 23.43 4.46
CA VAL A 45 4.30 24.62 3.66
C VAL A 45 2.80 24.96 3.69
N ARG A 46 1.91 23.96 3.64
CA ARG A 46 0.45 24.16 3.65
C ARG A 46 -0.07 24.83 4.92
N ARG A 47 0.67 24.76 6.04
CA ARG A 47 0.35 25.43 7.31
C ARG A 47 0.78 26.90 7.35
N ARG A 48 1.43 27.40 6.31
CA ARG A 48 1.89 28.79 6.21
C ARG A 48 0.95 29.62 5.34
N TRP A 49 1.07 30.93 5.46
CA TRP A 49 0.40 31.97 4.69
C TRP A 49 0.61 31.84 3.17
N LYS A 50 -0.38 32.24 2.38
CA LYS A 50 -0.45 31.99 0.93
C LYS A 50 0.78 32.49 0.16
N ALA A 51 1.29 33.68 0.50
CA ALA A 51 2.49 34.23 -0.13
C ALA A 51 3.72 33.33 0.05
N PHE A 52 3.89 32.72 1.23
CA PHE A 52 4.96 31.75 1.48
C PHE A 52 4.76 30.47 0.66
N GLN A 53 3.52 29.99 0.53
CA GLN A 53 3.23 28.83 -0.32
C GLN A 53 3.58 29.09 -1.78
N ASP A 54 3.23 30.26 -2.30
CA ASP A 54 3.48 30.65 -3.69
C ASP A 54 4.99 30.86 -3.93
N LEU A 55 5.71 31.46 -2.99
CA LEU A 55 7.17 31.58 -3.03
C LEU A 55 7.84 30.20 -3.08
N VAL A 56 7.47 29.29 -2.18
CA VAL A 56 8.03 27.94 -2.14
C VAL A 56 7.72 27.18 -3.42
N ARG A 57 6.50 27.31 -3.95
CA ARG A 57 6.14 26.73 -5.25
C ARG A 57 7.02 27.29 -6.36
N TYR A 58 7.21 28.60 -6.42
CA TYR A 58 8.04 29.24 -7.44
C TYR A 58 9.51 28.79 -7.35
N CYS A 59 10.08 28.70 -6.15
CA CYS A 59 11.48 28.36 -5.95
C CYS A 59 11.79 26.86 -6.09
N LEU A 60 10.90 25.97 -5.63
CA LEU A 60 11.19 24.53 -5.51
C LEU A 60 10.48 23.66 -6.56
N VAL A 61 9.40 24.15 -7.19
CA VAL A 61 8.69 23.37 -8.22
C VAL A 61 9.36 23.59 -9.57
N ASN A 62 10.34 22.75 -9.88
CA ASN A 62 10.94 22.67 -11.20
C ASN A 62 10.09 21.82 -12.17
N GLU A 63 10.39 21.92 -13.47
CA GLU A 63 9.71 21.16 -14.53
C GLU A 63 9.82 19.64 -14.34
N LYS A 64 10.92 19.17 -13.77
CA LYS A 64 11.12 17.75 -13.44
C LYS A 64 10.08 17.26 -12.43
N SER A 65 9.85 18.01 -11.35
CA SER A 65 8.85 17.71 -10.32
C SER A 65 7.43 17.75 -10.86
N LYS A 66 7.12 18.71 -11.75
CA LYS A 66 5.82 18.75 -12.44
C LYS A 66 5.61 17.52 -13.32
N ARG A 67 6.62 17.16 -14.13
CA ARG A 67 6.57 16.00 -15.03
C ARG A 67 6.40 14.69 -14.26
N MET A 68 7.14 14.52 -13.17
CA MET A 68 6.99 13.37 -12.28
C MET A 68 5.56 13.31 -11.75
N ARG A 69 5.05 14.38 -11.12
CA ARG A 69 3.68 14.40 -10.58
C ARG A 69 2.62 14.09 -11.64
N ASN A 70 2.75 14.64 -12.85
CA ASN A 70 1.83 14.36 -13.94
C ASN A 70 1.87 12.89 -14.36
N LYS A 71 3.05 12.26 -14.40
CA LYS A 71 3.17 10.82 -14.67
C LYS A 71 2.56 9.95 -13.58
N TYR A 72 2.77 10.30 -12.31
CA TYR A 72 2.13 9.61 -11.19
C TYR A 72 0.61 9.62 -11.31
N LEU A 73 0.03 10.78 -11.57
CA LEU A 73 -1.41 10.94 -11.78
C LEU A 73 -1.89 10.20 -13.03
N ALA A 74 -1.10 10.18 -14.11
CA ALA A 74 -1.43 9.44 -15.32
C ALA A 74 -1.47 7.93 -15.08
N ASN A 75 -0.49 7.38 -14.36
CA ASN A 75 -0.47 5.95 -14.00
C ASN A 75 -1.69 5.57 -13.15
N ALA A 76 -2.00 6.37 -12.13
CA ALA A 76 -3.17 6.14 -11.28
C ALA A 76 -4.49 6.20 -12.08
N ARG A 77 -4.62 7.15 -13.02
CA ARG A 77 -5.78 7.24 -13.91
C ARG A 77 -5.87 6.06 -14.88
N GLN A 78 -4.74 5.59 -15.39
CA GLN A 78 -4.69 4.44 -16.28
C GLN A 78 -5.16 3.18 -15.54
N ALA A 79 -4.61 2.90 -14.36
CA ALA A 79 -5.01 1.76 -13.53
C ALA A 79 -6.50 1.85 -13.14
N ALA A 80 -6.97 3.04 -12.73
CA ALA A 80 -8.38 3.28 -12.44
C ALA A 80 -9.30 3.04 -13.65
N SER A 81 -8.90 3.52 -14.83
CA SER A 81 -9.65 3.32 -16.07
C SER A 81 -9.75 1.85 -16.43
N GLN A 82 -8.64 1.11 -16.37
CA GLN A 82 -8.64 -0.34 -16.61
C GLN A 82 -9.52 -1.07 -15.60
N ARG A 83 -9.47 -0.70 -14.32
CA ARG A 83 -10.30 -1.29 -13.28
C ARG A 83 -11.79 -1.07 -13.53
N LEU A 84 -12.18 0.14 -13.93
CA LEU A 84 -13.56 0.47 -14.27
C LEU A 84 -14.06 -0.28 -15.51
N GLN A 85 -13.19 -0.47 -16.52
CA GLN A 85 -13.51 -1.24 -17.72
C GLN A 85 -13.80 -2.71 -17.43
N ARG A 86 -13.15 -3.31 -16.42
CA ARG A 86 -13.44 -4.68 -15.96
C ARG A 86 -14.81 -4.81 -15.31
N GLY A 87 -15.41 -3.70 -14.85
CA GLY A 87 -16.75 -3.68 -14.28
C GLY A 87 -16.87 -4.32 -12.89
N ALA A 88 -18.10 -4.58 -12.46
CA ALA A 88 -18.41 -5.09 -11.12
C ALA A 88 -18.36 -6.62 -11.00
N ASP A 89 -18.25 -7.32 -12.13
CA ASP A 89 -18.24 -8.78 -12.19
C ASP A 89 -16.79 -9.25 -12.34
N VAL A 90 -16.12 -9.40 -11.20
CA VAL A 90 -14.72 -9.81 -11.10
C VAL A 90 -14.63 -11.05 -10.22
N ASP A 91 -13.79 -12.01 -10.61
CA ASP A 91 -13.60 -13.26 -9.87
C ASP A 91 -13.05 -13.04 -8.45
N ARG A 92 -12.26 -11.98 -8.28
CA ARG A 92 -11.63 -11.61 -7.01
C ARG A 92 -12.07 -10.22 -6.56
N PHE A 93 -12.59 -10.14 -5.33
CA PHE A 93 -12.98 -8.89 -4.71
C PHE A 93 -11.75 -8.05 -4.32
N ASP A 94 -11.82 -6.77 -4.67
CA ASP A 94 -10.89 -5.72 -4.27
C ASP A 94 -11.62 -4.63 -3.45
N PHE A 95 -10.90 -3.61 -2.98
CA PHE A 95 -11.46 -2.57 -2.09
C PHE A 95 -12.65 -1.82 -2.67
N PHE A 96 -12.79 -1.73 -4.00
CA PHE A 96 -13.82 -0.95 -4.66
C PHE A 96 -14.89 -1.79 -5.36
N SER A 97 -14.79 -3.12 -5.29
CA SER A 97 -15.72 -4.05 -5.95
C SER A 97 -17.17 -3.85 -5.50
N HIS A 98 -17.38 -3.56 -4.21
CA HIS A 98 -18.70 -3.22 -3.68
C HIS A 98 -19.25 -1.91 -4.25
N LEU A 99 -18.43 -0.85 -4.33
CA LEU A 99 -18.85 0.44 -4.89
C LEU A 99 -19.29 0.32 -6.36
N LEU A 100 -18.61 -0.53 -7.14
CA LEU A 100 -18.97 -0.76 -8.53
C LEU A 100 -20.26 -1.57 -8.66
N ARG A 101 -20.47 -2.58 -7.81
CA ARG A 101 -21.70 -3.38 -7.78
C ARG A 101 -22.91 -2.53 -7.42
N GLU A 102 -22.76 -1.62 -6.47
CA GLU A 102 -23.82 -0.71 -6.03
C GLU A 102 -24.07 0.47 -6.98
N LYS A 103 -23.27 0.59 -8.06
CA LYS A 103 -23.32 1.70 -9.02
C LYS A 103 -23.31 3.07 -8.32
N ALA A 104 -22.42 3.21 -7.33
CA ALA A 104 -22.33 4.45 -6.57
C ALA A 104 -22.08 5.65 -7.51
N PRO A 105 -22.80 6.77 -7.35
CA PRO A 105 -22.71 7.91 -8.27
C PRO A 105 -21.31 8.56 -8.29
N GLU A 106 -20.53 8.35 -7.23
CA GLU A 106 -19.17 8.86 -7.08
C GLU A 106 -18.12 7.98 -7.77
N ALA A 107 -18.51 6.81 -8.28
CA ALA A 107 -17.62 5.80 -8.86
C ALA A 107 -17.13 6.20 -10.27
N ASN A 108 -16.27 7.21 -10.34
CA ASN A 108 -15.65 7.70 -11.58
C ASN A 108 -14.12 7.54 -11.56
N ILE A 109 -13.49 7.72 -12.73
CA ILE A 109 -12.04 7.53 -12.90
C ILE A 109 -11.23 8.39 -11.93
N GLU A 110 -11.62 9.64 -11.68
CA GLU A 110 -10.87 10.53 -10.80
C GLU A 110 -10.97 10.11 -9.33
N PHE A 111 -12.14 9.66 -8.89
CA PHE A 111 -12.32 9.09 -7.55
C PHE A 111 -11.44 7.87 -7.35
N PHE A 112 -11.50 6.90 -8.28
CA PHE A 112 -10.70 5.67 -8.20
C PHE A 112 -9.20 5.95 -8.26
N ALA A 113 -8.77 6.85 -9.16
CA ALA A 113 -7.36 7.24 -9.25
C ALA A 113 -6.88 7.89 -7.95
N SER A 114 -7.70 8.76 -7.34
CA SER A 114 -7.37 9.43 -6.10
C SER A 114 -7.33 8.47 -4.90
N GLN A 115 -8.37 7.66 -4.71
CA GLN A 115 -8.47 6.76 -3.56
C GLN A 115 -7.48 5.60 -3.69
N GLY A 116 -7.40 4.96 -4.86
CA GLY A 116 -6.45 3.88 -5.10
C GLY A 116 -5.00 4.33 -4.98
N SER A 117 -4.63 5.51 -5.49
CA SER A 117 -3.26 6.03 -5.31
C SER A 117 -2.95 6.36 -3.85
N THR A 118 -3.94 6.82 -3.08
CA THR A 118 -3.80 7.06 -1.64
C THR A 118 -3.55 5.75 -0.89
N LEU A 119 -4.32 4.71 -1.19
CA LEU A 119 -4.15 3.37 -0.61
C LEU A 119 -2.78 2.79 -0.94
N VAL A 120 -2.37 2.83 -2.22
CA VAL A 120 -1.05 2.38 -2.66
C VAL A 120 0.06 3.15 -1.93
N ALA A 121 -0.02 4.47 -1.85
CA ALA A 121 1.00 5.26 -1.19
C ALA A 121 1.09 4.96 0.32
N ALA A 122 -0.03 4.98 1.01
CA ALA A 122 -0.08 4.79 2.46
C ALA A 122 0.24 3.34 2.86
N GLY A 123 -0.30 2.36 2.15
CA GLY A 123 -0.17 0.93 2.47
C GLY A 123 1.20 0.37 2.13
N THR A 124 1.81 0.81 1.02
CA THR A 124 3.09 0.26 0.57
C THR A 124 4.23 0.61 1.52
N GLU A 125 4.37 1.89 1.88
CA GLU A 125 5.52 2.36 2.67
C GLU A 125 5.44 1.86 4.13
N THR A 126 4.25 1.95 4.74
CA THR A 126 4.02 1.51 6.13
C THR A 126 4.20 0.00 6.26
N THR A 127 3.58 -0.80 5.39
CA THR A 127 3.67 -2.27 5.42
C THR A 127 5.08 -2.73 5.10
N SER A 128 5.75 -2.14 4.09
CA SER A 128 7.14 -2.49 3.80
C SER A 128 8.07 -2.15 4.97
N THR A 129 7.85 -1.03 5.65
CA THR A 129 8.65 -0.64 6.82
C THR A 129 8.42 -1.61 7.97
N PHE A 130 7.16 -1.96 8.24
CA PHE A 130 6.80 -2.94 9.24
C PHE A 130 7.44 -4.31 8.98
N MET A 131 7.33 -4.84 7.74
CA MET A 131 7.93 -6.12 7.39
C MET A 131 9.45 -6.12 7.54
N SER A 132 10.12 -5.04 7.16
CA SER A 132 11.57 -4.88 7.36
C SER A 132 11.94 -4.87 8.84
N ALA A 133 11.21 -4.10 9.66
CA ALA A 133 11.44 -4.03 11.10
C ALA A 133 11.16 -5.37 11.79
N LEU A 134 10.07 -6.03 11.43
CA LEU A 134 9.72 -7.36 11.91
C LEU A 134 10.82 -8.37 11.60
N THR A 135 11.27 -8.42 10.34
CA THR A 135 12.35 -9.33 9.92
C THR A 135 13.64 -9.04 10.67
N TYR A 136 14.00 -7.76 10.82
CA TYR A 136 15.18 -7.34 11.58
C TYR A 136 15.13 -7.82 13.03
N HIS A 137 14.02 -7.58 13.74
CA HIS A 137 13.88 -7.98 15.14
C HIS A 137 13.80 -9.51 15.33
N LEU A 138 13.16 -10.24 14.42
CA LEU A 138 13.12 -11.70 14.45
C LEU A 138 14.52 -12.31 14.25
N LEU A 139 15.32 -11.75 13.35
CA LEU A 139 16.71 -12.22 13.13
C LEU A 139 17.63 -11.91 14.31
N GLN A 140 17.33 -10.87 15.10
CA GLN A 140 18.07 -10.56 16.33
C GLN A 140 17.69 -11.42 17.53
N GLN A 141 16.50 -12.03 17.52
CA GLN A 141 15.99 -12.85 18.62
C GLN A 141 15.65 -14.27 18.10
N PRO A 142 16.65 -15.18 18.01
CA PRO A 142 16.47 -16.51 17.43
C PRO A 142 15.38 -17.34 18.10
N ASP A 143 15.20 -17.19 19.42
CA ASP A 143 14.15 -17.89 20.17
C ASP A 143 12.74 -17.48 19.70
N CYS A 144 12.51 -16.18 19.46
CA CYS A 144 11.23 -15.69 18.95
C CYS A 144 10.99 -16.14 17.51
N LEU A 145 12.03 -16.11 16.67
CA LEU A 145 11.93 -16.62 15.30
C LEU A 145 11.58 -18.11 15.28
N LYS A 146 12.23 -18.92 16.11
CA LYS A 146 11.94 -20.35 16.21
C LYS A 146 10.50 -20.59 16.66
N HIS A 147 10.06 -19.89 17.69
CA HIS A 147 8.69 -20.02 18.19
C HIS A 147 7.64 -19.69 17.10
N LEU A 148 7.83 -18.57 16.39
CA LEU A 148 6.95 -18.18 15.28
C LEU A 148 6.96 -19.21 14.15
N GLN A 149 8.12 -19.76 13.80
CA GLN A 149 8.23 -20.80 12.77
C GLN A 149 7.52 -22.09 13.19
N ASP A 150 7.68 -22.50 14.45
CA ASP A 150 7.02 -23.69 15.00
C ASP A 150 5.50 -23.49 15.03
N GLU A 151 5.01 -22.32 15.46
CA GLU A 151 3.59 -21.94 15.44
C GLU A 151 3.00 -22.04 14.03
N LEU A 152 3.62 -21.39 13.05
CA LEU A 152 3.12 -21.39 11.66
C LEU A 152 3.13 -22.79 11.05
N ARG A 153 4.18 -23.58 11.27
CA ARG A 153 4.33 -24.93 10.68
C ARG A 153 3.48 -26.00 11.36
N CYS A 154 3.19 -25.83 12.65
CA CYS A 154 2.27 -26.73 13.37
C CYS A 154 0.81 -26.43 13.04
N THR A 155 0.49 -25.16 12.80
CA THR A 155 -0.89 -24.70 12.53
C THR A 155 -1.31 -24.95 11.08
N PHE A 156 -0.43 -24.64 10.11
CA PHE A 156 -0.74 -24.74 8.68
C PHE A 156 0.14 -25.80 8.00
N ARG A 157 -0.47 -26.86 7.50
CA ARG A 157 0.19 -27.94 6.75
C ARG A 157 0.32 -27.62 5.27
N GLN A 158 -0.59 -26.81 4.74
CA GLN A 158 -0.65 -26.43 3.33
C GLN A 158 -1.21 -25.02 3.18
N HIS A 159 -0.86 -24.36 2.08
CA HIS A 159 -1.22 -22.96 1.84
C HIS A 159 -2.73 -22.71 1.84
N SER A 160 -3.53 -23.68 1.38
CA SER A 160 -5.00 -23.59 1.34
C SER A 160 -5.67 -23.54 2.71
N GLU A 161 -4.94 -23.83 3.79
CA GLU A 161 -5.43 -23.71 5.18
C GLU A 161 -5.30 -22.29 5.74
N ILE A 162 -4.60 -21.39 5.03
CA ILE A 162 -4.47 -19.99 5.42
C ILE A 162 -5.71 -19.25 4.90
N ASP A 163 -6.73 -19.15 5.73
CA ASP A 163 -7.93 -18.34 5.47
C ASP A 163 -8.12 -17.23 6.52
N GLY A 164 -9.07 -16.33 6.26
CA GLY A 164 -9.37 -15.20 7.16
C GLY A 164 -10.07 -15.59 8.47
N LEU A 165 -10.49 -16.84 8.64
CA LEU A 165 -11.22 -17.33 9.81
C LEU A 165 -10.31 -18.10 10.79
N VAL A 166 -9.24 -18.72 10.30
CA VAL A 166 -8.25 -19.47 11.10
C VAL A 166 -7.35 -18.55 11.95
N GLN A 167 -7.39 -17.22 11.75
CA GLN A 167 -6.57 -16.28 12.53
C GLN A 167 -7.07 -15.97 13.94
N GLU A 168 -8.37 -16.13 14.24
CA GLU A 168 -8.92 -15.84 15.58
C GLU A 168 -8.30 -16.67 16.72
N PRO A 169 -8.09 -18.00 16.58
CA PRO A 169 -7.48 -18.79 17.66
C PRO A 169 -5.99 -18.46 17.91
N MET A 170 -5.22 -18.03 16.90
CA MET A 170 -3.79 -17.69 17.08
C MET A 170 -3.58 -16.47 18.00
N LEU A 171 -4.48 -15.49 17.97
CA LEU A 171 -4.41 -14.31 18.85
C LEU A 171 -4.91 -14.61 20.28
N LEU A 172 -5.75 -15.64 20.44
CA LEU A 172 -6.42 -15.94 21.70
C LEU A 172 -5.66 -16.96 22.56
N GLU A 173 -4.98 -17.95 21.97
CA GLU A 173 -4.24 -18.97 22.74
C GLU A 173 -2.88 -18.48 23.27
N ASN A 174 -2.26 -17.51 22.60
CA ASN A 174 -0.92 -17.03 22.93
C ASN A 174 -0.84 -15.76 23.79
N GLY A 175 -1.96 -15.32 24.38
CA GLY A 175 -1.99 -14.45 25.55
C GLY A 175 -1.10 -13.20 25.51
N PHE A 176 -1.78 -12.06 25.45
CA PHE A 176 -1.51 -10.98 26.40
C PHE A 176 -1.61 -11.55 27.84
N ARG A 177 -0.59 -12.32 28.28
CA ARG A 177 -0.40 -12.67 29.67
C ARG A 177 -0.10 -11.36 30.39
N LYS A 178 -1.16 -10.78 30.96
CA LYS A 178 -1.15 -9.97 32.20
C LYS A 178 0.18 -10.14 32.95
N GLY A 179 1.01 -9.10 32.97
CA GLY A 179 2.22 -9.14 33.78
C GLY A 179 3.17 -7.95 33.67
N ARG A 180 3.00 -7.01 34.60
CA ARG A 180 4.02 -6.12 35.23
C ARG A 180 4.59 -4.95 34.40
N LEU A 181 3.96 -3.78 34.59
CA LEU A 181 4.69 -2.60 35.10
C LEU A 181 4.89 -2.77 36.62
#